data_AF-A0A8D8IBR6-F1
#
_entry.id   AF-A0A8D8IBR6-F1
#
_cell.length_a   1.000
_cell.length_b   1.000
_cell.length_c   1.000
_cell.angle_alpha   90.00
_cell.angle_beta   90.00
_cell.angle_gamma   90.00
#
_symmetry.space_group_name_H-M   'P 1'
#
loop_
_entity.id
_entity.type
_entity.pdbx_description
1 polymer ?
#
loop_
_entity_poly.entity_id
_entity_poly.type
_entity_poly.pdbx_seq_one_letter_code
_entity_poly.pdbx_strand_id
1 'polypeptide(L)'
;MEFFCVKMFSEQATMRILPVLLCLAWYANTGMSLSLDPVASNELEQYMKNDFIISLRHIRPRRKFRLAIEALFMINFPTENNKFSFYLDRKAKRVTVDINSNSKLYSKYLDIPEMNETTTIRSLAILFKHNSLVLYIDCKEGSKLNLDTDISKLFRNLDEPTVKLFRERKYPLHLDSSVESAFSRTSCQNLLKRKHSKKSGSAEKLLKNKKSAFEQVEDGVGFEKNKKRDVRNWYRGNEKYREERFEVRNSNTRGDIPILHGDCDENLAKSLNELIAMVRELREEVKRQREEIQHLRSLIENCAGCQKSPEPLRDSCQQHNPCFPGVHCYDTQTGVRCGHCPRGYVGDGINCKPGVTCAERPCFS
;
A
#
# COMPACT_ATOMS: atom_id res chain seq x y z
N MET A 1 -50.66 -25.58 -43.00
CA MET A 1 -50.19 -24.38 -43.72
C MET A 1 -51.33 -23.38 -43.56
N GLU A 2 -51.29 -22.28 -42.83
CA GLU A 2 -50.28 -21.32 -42.32
C GLU A 2 -50.95 -20.74 -41.03
N PHE A 3 -50.37 -20.47 -39.86
CA PHE A 3 -49.09 -19.86 -39.47
C PHE A 3 -48.69 -18.71 -40.36
N PHE A 4 -49.21 -17.51 -40.10
CA PHE A 4 -48.41 -16.29 -39.93
C PHE A 4 -49.35 -15.15 -39.49
N CYS A 5 -48.82 -14.23 -38.66
CA CYS A 5 -49.35 -12.87 -38.44
C CYS A 5 -50.28 -12.57 -37.25
N VAL A 6 -49.98 -12.98 -36.01
CA VAL A 6 -50.38 -12.19 -34.80
C VAL A 6 -49.35 -12.28 -33.66
N LYS A 7 -48.05 -12.24 -33.95
CA LYS A 7 -47.03 -12.24 -32.89
C LYS A 7 -45.83 -11.38 -33.25
N MET A 8 -46.05 -10.08 -33.43
CA MET A 8 -44.98 -9.13 -33.74
C MET A 8 -45.13 -7.78 -33.04
N PHE A 9 -45.62 -7.76 -31.79
CA PHE A 9 -45.75 -6.50 -31.02
C PHE A 9 -45.41 -6.58 -29.52
N SER A 10 -44.62 -7.57 -29.08
CA SER A 10 -44.26 -7.70 -27.65
C SER A 10 -42.78 -8.01 -27.38
N GLU A 11 -41.86 -7.65 -28.29
CA GLU A 11 -40.44 -8.03 -28.18
C GLU A 11 -39.43 -6.88 -28.42
N GLN A 12 -39.83 -5.62 -28.21
CA GLN A 12 -38.91 -4.48 -28.34
C GLN A 12 -38.60 -3.71 -27.05
N ALA A 13 -39.25 -4.04 -25.92
CA ALA A 13 -39.02 -3.29 -24.66
C ALA A 13 -37.89 -3.86 -23.78
N THR A 14 -37.46 -5.11 -23.96
CA THR A 14 -36.45 -5.77 -23.09
C THR A 14 -35.00 -5.53 -23.54
N MET A 15 -34.77 -5.19 -24.81
CA MET A 15 -33.43 -5.02 -25.40
C MET A 15 -32.73 -3.68 -25.11
N ARG A 16 -33.44 -2.68 -24.57
CA ARG A 16 -32.83 -1.37 -24.21
C ARG A 16 -32.43 -1.26 -22.74
N ILE A 17 -32.94 -2.13 -21.88
CA ILE A 17 -32.65 -2.10 -20.43
C ILE A 17 -31.34 -2.83 -20.12
N LEU A 18 -31.03 -3.90 -20.86
CA LEU A 18 -29.79 -4.68 -20.70
C LEU A 18 -28.50 -3.85 -20.90
N PRO A 19 -28.33 -3.04 -21.97
CA PRO A 19 -27.12 -2.25 -22.15
C PRO A 19 -27.01 -1.10 -21.14
N VAL A 20 -28.14 -0.59 -20.63
CA VAL A 20 -28.17 0.42 -19.56
C VAL A 20 -27.79 -0.20 -18.21
N LEU A 21 -28.27 -1.41 -17.90
CA LEU A 21 -27.87 -2.16 -16.70
C LEU A 21 -26.40 -2.63 -16.77
N LEU A 22 -25.90 -3.03 -17.94
CA LEU A 22 -24.48 -3.34 -18.15
C LEU A 22 -23.61 -2.10 -18.06
N CYS A 23 -24.06 -0.95 -18.56
CA CYS A 23 -23.37 0.33 -18.35
C CYS A 23 -23.39 0.73 -16.88
N LEU A 24 -24.52 0.62 -16.18
CA LEU A 24 -24.61 0.90 -14.74
C LEU A 24 -23.74 -0.07 -13.92
N ALA A 25 -23.63 -1.34 -14.29
CA ALA A 25 -22.74 -2.31 -13.67
C ALA A 25 -21.25 -2.03 -13.98
N TRP A 26 -20.92 -1.59 -15.20
CA TRP A 26 -19.58 -1.14 -15.57
C TRP A 26 -19.19 0.17 -14.87
N TYR A 27 -20.13 1.10 -14.66
CA TYR A 27 -19.93 2.30 -13.85
C TYR A 27 -19.82 1.93 -12.36
N ALA A 28 -20.63 0.99 -11.86
CA ALA A 28 -20.61 0.54 -10.47
C ALA A 28 -19.32 -0.21 -10.08
N ASN A 29 -18.63 -0.83 -11.05
CA ASN A 29 -17.37 -1.54 -10.79
C ASN A 29 -16.12 -0.66 -10.89
N THR A 30 -16.28 0.67 -10.94
CA THR A 30 -15.19 1.61 -10.65
C THR A 30 -15.18 2.01 -9.17
N GLY A 31 -15.55 1.08 -8.29
CA GLY A 31 -15.42 1.25 -6.85
C GLY A 31 -13.96 1.25 -6.45
N MET A 32 -13.51 2.34 -5.82
CA MET A 32 -12.27 2.34 -5.06
C MET A 32 -12.42 1.37 -3.90
N SER A 33 -11.88 0.17 -4.03
CA SER A 33 -12.06 -0.89 -3.04
C SER A 33 -11.13 -0.68 -1.86
N LEU A 34 -11.59 0.14 -0.91
CA LEU A 34 -10.99 0.14 0.43
C LEU A 34 -11.22 -1.24 1.06
N SER A 35 -10.15 -1.83 1.59
CA SER A 35 -10.20 -3.13 2.26
C SER A 35 -10.07 -2.96 3.76
N LEU A 36 -10.80 -3.77 4.53
CA LEU A 36 -10.66 -3.82 5.98
C LEU A 36 -9.24 -4.27 6.36
N ASP A 37 -8.60 -3.53 7.27
CA ASP A 37 -7.33 -3.91 7.90
C ASP A 37 -7.56 -4.20 9.39
N PRO A 38 -7.62 -5.48 9.80
CA PRO A 38 -7.91 -5.82 11.19
C PRO A 38 -6.76 -5.45 12.15
N VAL A 39 -5.51 -5.49 11.69
CA VAL A 39 -4.35 -5.14 12.52
C VAL A 39 -4.36 -3.65 12.82
N ALA A 40 -4.50 -2.84 11.77
CA ALA A 40 -4.55 -1.39 11.93
C ALA A 40 -5.83 -0.92 12.64
N SER A 41 -6.94 -1.68 12.55
CA SER A 41 -8.15 -1.41 13.34
C SER A 41 -7.87 -1.57 14.84
N ASN A 42 -7.26 -2.68 15.26
CA ASN A 42 -6.91 -2.93 16.65
C ASN A 42 -5.86 -1.93 17.18
N GLU A 43 -4.87 -1.56 16.36
CA GLU A 43 -3.91 -0.51 16.73
C GLU A 43 -4.59 0.84 16.92
N LEU A 44 -5.54 1.19 16.04
CA LEU A 44 -6.27 2.45 16.12
C LEU A 44 -7.03 2.59 17.45
N GLU A 45 -7.62 1.51 17.96
CA GLU A 45 -8.30 1.50 19.28
C GLU A 45 -7.36 1.94 20.42
N GLN A 46 -6.09 1.57 20.36
CA GLN A 46 -5.10 1.94 21.37
C GLN A 46 -4.75 3.43 21.29
N TYR A 47 -4.64 3.96 20.07
CA TYR A 47 -4.24 5.35 19.83
C TYR A 47 -5.39 6.36 19.95
N MET A 48 -6.65 5.95 19.81
CA MET A 48 -7.85 6.81 19.89
C MET A 48 -8.00 7.57 21.21
N LYS A 49 -7.34 7.13 22.28
CA LYS A 49 -7.32 7.80 23.59
C LYS A 49 -6.56 9.13 23.59
N ASN A 50 -5.59 9.28 22.69
CA ASN A 50 -4.70 10.45 22.60
C ASN A 50 -4.73 11.03 21.18
N ASP A 51 -4.00 12.13 20.97
CA ASP A 51 -3.70 12.61 19.61
C ASP A 51 -2.86 11.54 18.87
N PHE A 52 -3.21 11.25 17.62
CA PHE A 52 -2.55 10.22 16.82
C PHE A 52 -2.41 10.66 15.37
N ILE A 53 -1.48 10.04 14.65
CA ILE A 53 -1.22 10.34 13.24
C ILE A 53 -1.37 9.09 12.38
N ILE A 54 -2.09 9.22 11.28
CA ILE A 54 -2.17 8.20 10.23
C ILE A 54 -1.30 8.66 9.08
N SER A 55 -0.29 7.88 8.72
CA SER A 55 0.62 8.19 7.63
C SER A 55 0.57 7.14 6.51
N LEU A 56 0.60 7.62 5.27
CA LEU A 56 0.62 6.87 4.03
C LEU A 56 1.91 7.17 3.27
N ARG A 57 2.53 6.14 2.69
CA ARG A 57 3.80 6.27 1.96
C ARG A 57 3.66 5.96 0.47
N HIS A 58 4.50 6.63 -0.33
CA HIS A 58 4.68 6.34 -1.76
C HIS A 58 3.39 6.33 -2.59
N ILE A 59 2.57 7.36 -2.47
CA ILE A 59 1.32 7.50 -3.23
C ILE A 59 1.67 7.91 -4.67
N ARG A 60 1.69 6.93 -5.57
CA ARG A 60 2.02 7.13 -7.00
C ARG A 60 0.79 7.51 -7.84
N PRO A 61 0.90 8.51 -8.74
CA PRO A 61 -0.19 8.88 -9.65
C PRO A 61 -0.67 7.69 -10.49
N ARG A 62 -1.97 7.63 -10.77
CA ARG A 62 -2.55 6.63 -11.66
C ARG A 62 -2.13 6.91 -13.12
N ARG A 63 -1.57 5.89 -13.79
CA ARG A 63 -1.12 5.96 -15.21
C ARG A 63 -2.27 5.94 -16.23
N LYS A 64 -3.47 5.49 -15.84
CA LYS A 64 -4.67 5.44 -16.70
C LYS A 64 -5.72 6.40 -16.13
N PHE A 65 -5.81 7.58 -16.72
CA PHE A 65 -6.74 8.64 -16.34
C PHE A 65 -8.19 8.26 -16.68
N ARG A 66 -8.99 7.97 -15.65
CA ARG A 66 -10.45 8.21 -15.68
C ARG A 66 -10.98 8.76 -14.35
N LEU A 67 -10.27 8.56 -13.23
CA LEU A 67 -10.65 9.05 -11.91
C LEU A 67 -9.49 9.87 -11.31
N ALA A 68 -9.71 11.16 -11.09
CA ALA A 68 -8.74 12.08 -10.45
C ALA A 68 -8.73 11.99 -8.91
N ILE A 69 -9.78 11.36 -8.36
CA ILE A 69 -9.99 11.19 -6.93
C ILE A 69 -9.58 9.77 -6.55
N GLU A 70 -8.71 9.65 -5.56
CA GLU A 70 -8.21 8.39 -5.02
C GLU A 70 -8.64 8.23 -3.54
N ALA A 71 -9.23 7.10 -3.17
CA ALA A 71 -9.57 6.80 -1.79
C ALA A 71 -8.28 6.41 -1.06
N LEU A 72 -8.06 7.05 0.09
CA LEU A 72 -6.89 6.81 0.92
C LEU A 72 -7.21 5.76 1.99
N PHE A 73 -8.10 6.13 2.90
CA PHE A 73 -8.59 5.28 3.97
C PHE A 73 -9.92 5.80 4.50
N MET A 74 -10.57 4.98 5.32
CA MET A 74 -11.88 5.25 5.89
C MET A 74 -11.94 4.67 7.30
N ILE A 75 -12.37 5.47 8.25
CA ILE A 75 -12.59 5.07 9.64
C ILE A 75 -14.10 4.96 9.83
N ASN A 76 -14.57 3.78 10.20
CA ASN A 76 -15.97 3.51 10.46
C ASN A 76 -16.19 3.20 11.94
N PHE A 77 -17.14 3.90 12.55
CA PHE A 77 -17.61 3.70 13.92
C PHE A 77 -19.03 3.11 13.84
N PRO A 78 -19.19 1.77 13.86
CA PRO A 78 -20.48 1.13 13.65
C PRO A 78 -21.49 1.47 14.73
N THR A 79 -21.03 1.62 15.97
CA THR A 79 -21.83 1.92 17.16
C THR A 79 -22.55 3.26 17.07
N GLU A 80 -21.84 4.30 16.66
CA GLU A 80 -22.38 5.67 16.53
C GLU A 80 -22.90 5.99 15.11
N ASN A 81 -22.90 5.01 14.19
CA ASN A 81 -23.17 5.21 12.76
C ASN A 81 -22.38 6.37 12.13
N ASN A 82 -21.18 6.64 12.66
CA ASN A 82 -20.31 7.70 12.20
C ASN A 82 -19.23 7.13 11.27
N LYS A 83 -19.00 7.78 10.14
CA LYS A 83 -18.03 7.32 9.14
C LYS A 83 -17.24 8.49 8.58
N PHE A 84 -15.92 8.35 8.58
CA PHE A 84 -14.98 9.33 8.04
C PHE A 84 -14.24 8.72 6.86
N SER A 85 -14.39 9.28 5.67
CA SER A 85 -13.73 8.81 4.45
C SER A 85 -12.77 9.88 3.93
N PHE A 86 -11.54 9.47 3.63
CA PHE A 86 -10.47 10.37 3.18
C PHE A 86 -10.14 10.09 1.71
N TYR A 87 -10.17 11.15 0.91
CA TYR A 87 -9.94 11.10 -0.53
C TYR A 87 -8.86 12.10 -0.95
N LEU A 88 -7.95 11.69 -1.82
CA LEU A 88 -6.98 12.56 -2.47
C LEU A 88 -7.50 12.98 -3.84
N ASP A 89 -7.79 14.26 -4.01
CA ASP A 89 -8.10 14.85 -5.31
C ASP A 89 -6.86 15.53 -5.87
N ARG A 90 -6.23 14.88 -6.86
CA ARG A 90 -5.03 15.43 -7.48
C ARG A 90 -5.35 16.67 -8.32
N LYS A 91 -6.49 16.67 -9.01
CA LYS A 91 -6.90 17.74 -9.93
C LYS A 91 -7.27 19.02 -9.17
N ALA A 92 -8.00 18.89 -8.07
CA ALA A 92 -8.35 20.02 -7.21
C ALA A 92 -7.28 20.34 -6.14
N LYS A 93 -6.15 19.62 -6.14
CA LYS A 93 -5.02 19.82 -5.21
C LYS A 93 -5.43 19.86 -3.75
N ARG A 94 -6.29 18.91 -3.33
CA ARG A 94 -6.83 18.87 -1.97
C ARG A 94 -7.09 17.45 -1.49
N VAL A 95 -7.13 17.27 -0.18
CA VAL A 95 -7.66 16.06 0.46
C VAL A 95 -9.08 16.35 0.92
N THR A 96 -10.05 15.60 0.41
CA THR A 96 -11.45 15.68 0.84
C THR A 96 -11.68 14.73 2.00
N VAL A 97 -12.42 15.21 3.00
CA VAL A 97 -12.85 14.45 4.17
C VAL A 97 -14.37 14.43 4.17
N ASP A 98 -14.94 13.27 3.84
CA ASP A 98 -16.38 13.04 3.89
C ASP A 98 -16.73 12.47 5.27
N ILE A 99 -17.56 13.21 6.00
CA ILE A 99 -18.01 12.89 7.35
C ILE A 99 -19.50 12.57 7.26
N ASN A 100 -19.85 11.32 7.51
CA ASN A 100 -21.23 10.91 7.67
C ASN A 100 -21.52 10.81 9.17
N SER A 101 -22.34 11.73 9.68
CA SER A 101 -22.75 11.74 11.08
C SER A 101 -24.26 11.87 11.21
N ASN A 102 -24.87 10.96 11.97
CA ASN A 102 -26.32 10.89 12.17
C ASN A 102 -27.11 10.94 10.84
N SER A 103 -26.63 10.19 9.84
CA SER A 103 -27.21 10.12 8.49
C SER A 103 -27.12 11.41 7.65
N LYS A 104 -26.37 12.43 8.12
CA LYS A 104 -26.03 13.62 7.34
C LYS A 104 -24.59 13.54 6.86
N LEU A 105 -24.39 13.79 5.57
CA LEU A 105 -23.08 13.79 4.94
C LEU A 105 -22.57 15.23 4.80
N TYR A 106 -21.39 15.49 5.34
CA TYR A 106 -20.68 16.74 5.23
C TYR A 106 -19.31 16.49 4.60
N SER A 107 -18.99 17.21 3.53
CA SER A 107 -17.67 17.14 2.89
C SER A 107 -16.87 18.39 3.22
N LYS A 108 -15.73 18.21 3.86
CA LYS A 108 -14.73 19.26 4.13
C LYS A 108 -13.47 18.96 3.32
N TYR A 109 -12.60 19.96 3.15
CA TYR A 109 -11.37 19.79 2.36
C TYR A 109 -10.16 20.44 3.03
N LEU A 110 -8.99 19.87 2.72
CA LEU A 110 -7.67 20.29 3.14
C LEU A 110 -6.86 20.63 1.89
N ASP A 111 -6.59 21.92 1.67
CA ASP A 111 -5.87 22.39 0.49
C ASP A 111 -4.39 22.02 0.53
N ILE A 112 -3.82 21.73 -0.64
CA ILE A 112 -2.41 21.40 -0.85
C ILE A 112 -1.85 22.30 -1.98
N PRO A 113 -1.50 23.56 -1.66
CA PRO A 113 -1.14 24.55 -2.68
C PRO A 113 0.11 24.17 -3.51
N GLU A 114 1.10 23.49 -2.91
CA GLU A 114 2.36 23.11 -3.56
C GLU A 114 2.32 21.72 -4.25
N MET A 115 1.14 21.19 -4.60
CA MET A 115 1.04 19.84 -5.16
C MET A 115 1.10 19.81 -6.70
N ASN A 116 1.95 18.93 -7.22
CA ASN A 116 2.05 18.59 -8.63
C ASN A 116 1.33 17.26 -8.91
N GLU A 117 0.35 17.27 -9.81
CA GLU A 117 -0.54 16.14 -10.12
C GLU A 117 0.21 14.86 -10.51
N THR A 118 1.31 15.02 -11.25
CA THR A 118 2.10 13.94 -11.84
C THR A 118 3.20 13.40 -10.92
N THR A 119 3.39 14.01 -9.75
CA THR A 119 4.45 13.61 -8.83
C THR A 119 3.99 12.57 -7.82
N THR A 120 4.91 11.69 -7.44
CA THR A 120 4.68 10.75 -6.35
C THR A 120 4.75 11.47 -5.02
N ILE A 121 3.70 11.39 -4.21
CA ILE A 121 3.73 11.91 -2.84
C ILE A 121 4.52 10.91 -2.01
N ARG A 122 5.64 11.36 -1.42
CA ARG A 122 6.54 10.50 -0.64
C ARG A 122 5.91 10.13 0.68
N SER A 123 5.33 11.13 1.35
CA SER A 123 4.62 10.98 2.62
C SER A 123 3.38 11.86 2.63
N LEU A 124 2.25 11.28 3.00
CA LEU A 124 1.03 11.99 3.35
C LEU A 124 0.66 11.54 4.76
N ALA A 125 0.57 12.47 5.70
CA ALA A 125 0.18 12.15 7.07
C ALA A 125 -0.92 13.09 7.56
N ILE A 126 -1.89 12.55 8.28
CA ILE A 126 -3.00 13.32 8.84
C ILE A 126 -2.93 13.14 10.35
N LEU A 127 -2.68 14.24 11.05
CA LEU A 127 -2.65 14.31 12.50
C LEU A 127 -4.05 14.62 13.01
N PHE A 128 -4.56 13.71 13.82
CA PHE A 128 -5.85 13.81 14.49
C PHE A 128 -5.63 14.43 15.86
N LYS A 129 -6.12 15.66 16.02
CA LYS A 129 -6.18 16.37 17.29
C LYS A 129 -7.63 16.52 17.72
N HIS A 130 -7.82 16.93 18.97
CA HIS A 130 -9.11 17.34 19.48
C HIS A 130 -9.78 18.37 18.54
N ASN A 131 -10.90 17.96 17.95
CA ASN A 131 -11.73 18.78 17.06
C ASN A 131 -11.00 19.39 15.85
N SER A 132 -9.82 18.87 15.46
CA SER A 132 -9.10 19.38 14.29
C SER A 132 -8.19 18.34 13.64
N LEU A 133 -8.04 18.44 12.32
CA LEU A 133 -7.15 17.63 11.52
C LEU A 133 -6.05 18.51 10.95
N VAL A 134 -4.79 18.06 11.00
CA VAL A 134 -3.66 18.76 10.37
C VAL A 134 -3.06 17.85 9.32
N LEU A 135 -3.01 18.33 8.08
CA LEU A 135 -2.41 17.61 6.96
C LEU A 135 -0.91 17.90 6.89
N TYR A 136 -0.10 16.86 6.69
CA TYR A 136 1.31 16.95 6.36
C TYR A 136 1.56 16.26 5.03
N ILE A 137 2.20 16.95 4.09
CA ILE A 137 2.56 16.42 2.76
C ILE A 137 4.06 16.59 2.58
N ASP A 138 4.74 15.52 2.18
CA ASP A 138 6.20 15.46 1.99
C ASP A 138 6.97 16.11 3.17
N CYS A 139 6.46 15.88 4.38
CA CYS A 139 7.02 16.34 5.64
C CYS A 139 7.03 17.86 5.84
N LYS A 140 6.17 18.56 5.09
CA LYS A 140 5.77 19.95 5.35
C LYS A 140 4.37 19.96 5.93
N GLU A 141 4.15 20.85 6.89
CA GLU A 141 2.79 21.15 7.37
C GLU A 141 2.00 21.82 6.25
N GLY A 142 0.81 21.29 5.99
CA GLY A 142 -0.13 21.80 5.01
C GLY A 142 -1.27 22.55 5.71
N SER A 143 -2.50 22.25 5.30
CA SER A 143 -3.71 22.88 5.84
C SER A 143 -4.19 22.22 7.14
N LYS A 144 -4.90 23.01 7.94
CA LYS A 144 -5.62 22.57 9.14
C LYS A 144 -7.12 22.68 8.90
N LEU A 145 -7.85 21.65 9.32
CA LEU A 145 -9.31 21.59 9.23
C LEU A 145 -9.91 21.50 10.62
N ASN A 146 -10.88 22.37 10.93
CA ASN A 146 -11.65 22.26 12.17
C ASN A 146 -12.85 21.32 11.94
N LEU A 147 -12.96 20.32 12.81
CA LEU A 147 -14.10 19.41 12.85
C LEU A 147 -15.19 20.02 13.76
N ASP A 148 -16.42 19.57 13.58
CA ASP A 148 -17.53 19.96 14.47
C ASP A 148 -17.73 18.92 15.58
N THR A 149 -17.26 17.69 15.33
CA THR A 149 -17.26 16.55 16.24
C THR A 149 -15.85 16.01 16.42
N ASP A 150 -15.51 15.69 17.66
CA ASP A 150 -14.22 15.13 18.01
C ASP A 150 -14.25 13.60 17.87
N ILE A 151 -13.33 13.07 17.07
CA ILE A 151 -13.24 11.63 16.78
C ILE A 151 -12.94 10.85 18.08
N SER A 152 -12.16 11.43 19.01
CA SER A 152 -11.88 10.83 20.31
C SER A 152 -13.08 10.81 21.26
N LYS A 153 -14.14 11.60 21.02
CA LYS A 153 -15.38 11.51 21.80
C LYS A 153 -16.27 10.36 21.34
N LEU A 154 -16.22 10.03 20.05
CA LEU A 154 -16.96 8.90 19.47
C LEU A 154 -16.49 7.55 20.02
N PHE A 155 -15.28 7.50 20.59
CA PHE A 155 -14.70 6.30 21.20
C PHE A 155 -14.91 6.21 22.72
N ARG A 156 -15.16 7.32 23.42
CA ARG A 156 -15.21 7.37 24.89
C ARG A 156 -16.56 7.00 25.51
N ASN A 157 -17.65 7.06 24.74
CA ASN A 157 -19.01 6.94 25.26
C ASN A 157 -19.61 5.53 25.12
N LEU A 158 -18.79 4.51 24.90
CA LEU A 158 -19.28 3.15 24.59
C LEU A 158 -18.64 2.13 25.51
N ASP A 159 -19.46 1.22 26.03
CA ASP A 159 -19.03 0.09 26.86
C ASP A 159 -18.16 -0.90 26.05
N GLU A 160 -18.34 -0.96 24.72
CA GLU A 160 -17.49 -1.68 23.76
C GLU A 160 -17.29 -0.84 22.46
N PRO A 161 -16.31 0.07 22.42
CA PRO A 161 -16.08 0.90 21.25
C PRO A 161 -15.39 0.09 20.15
N THR A 162 -16.15 -0.36 19.15
CA THR A 162 -15.58 -1.02 17.97
C THR A 162 -15.23 0.00 16.89
N VAL A 163 -14.01 -0.02 16.37
CA VAL A 163 -13.60 0.81 15.23
C VAL A 163 -13.09 -0.06 14.09
N LYS A 164 -13.50 0.26 12.86
CA LYS A 164 -13.07 -0.46 11.66
C LYS A 164 -12.34 0.48 10.72
N LEU A 165 -11.06 0.21 10.50
CA LEU A 165 -10.23 0.93 9.54
C LEU A 165 -10.19 0.19 8.20
N PHE A 166 -10.64 0.86 7.15
CA PHE A 166 -10.50 0.39 5.78
C PHE A 166 -9.47 1.23 5.05
N ARG A 167 -8.59 0.62 4.28
CA ARG A 167 -7.52 1.32 3.55
C ARG A 167 -7.35 0.80 2.13
N GLU A 168 -6.75 1.63 1.29
CA GLU A 168 -6.23 1.22 0.00
C GLU A 168 -4.94 0.39 0.20
N ARG A 169 -4.94 -0.86 -0.27
CA ARG A 169 -3.82 -1.79 -0.06
C ARG A 169 -2.57 -1.37 -0.81
N LYS A 170 -2.71 -0.59 -1.89
CA LYS A 170 -1.60 -0.08 -2.70
C LYS A 170 -0.64 0.80 -1.89
N TYR A 171 -1.11 1.46 -0.83
CA TYR A 171 -0.34 2.43 -0.05
C TYR A 171 -0.08 1.88 1.36
N PRO A 172 1.20 1.75 1.78
CA PRO A 172 1.52 1.38 3.16
C PRO A 172 0.99 2.43 4.14
N LEU A 173 0.16 2.01 5.09
CA LEU A 173 -0.43 2.83 6.15
C LEU A 173 0.26 2.51 7.47
N HIS A 174 0.59 3.54 8.26
CA HIS A 174 1.19 3.43 9.59
C HIS A 174 0.44 4.34 10.58
N LEU A 175 0.30 3.86 11.81
CA LEU A 175 -0.24 4.59 12.94
C LEU A 175 0.91 4.95 13.88
N ASP A 176 0.98 6.21 14.29
CA ASP A 176 2.00 6.67 15.21
C ASP A 176 1.39 7.62 16.26
N SER A 177 2.05 7.77 17.41
CA SER A 177 1.64 8.71 18.47
C SER A 177 2.18 10.13 18.29
N SER A 178 3.25 10.29 17.51
CA SER A 178 3.94 11.57 17.33
C SER A 178 4.27 11.85 15.87
N VAL A 179 4.37 13.13 15.53
CA VAL A 179 4.78 13.57 14.19
C VAL A 179 6.22 13.14 13.91
N GLU A 180 7.08 13.17 14.92
CA GLU A 180 8.49 12.80 14.84
C GLU A 180 8.67 11.33 14.48
N SER A 181 7.90 10.43 15.10
CA SER A 181 7.95 9.00 14.79
C SER A 181 7.45 8.72 13.37
N ALA A 182 6.35 9.35 12.95
CA ALA A 182 5.87 9.24 11.57
C ALA A 182 6.90 9.75 10.55
N PHE A 183 7.54 10.88 10.86
CA PHE A 183 8.56 11.47 9.99
C PHE A 183 9.87 10.68 9.98
N SER A 184 10.22 9.97 11.06
CA SER A 184 11.41 9.12 11.10
C SER A 184 11.31 7.89 10.20
N ARG A 185 10.09 7.36 10.01
CA ARG A 185 9.79 6.23 9.11
C ARG A 185 9.79 6.63 7.65
N THR A 186 9.50 7.89 7.38
CA THR A 186 9.67 8.51 6.07
C THR A 186 11.12 9.00 5.98
N SER A 187 11.74 9.06 4.81
CA SER A 187 13.12 9.59 4.68
C SER A 187 13.17 11.13 4.88
N CYS A 188 12.53 11.64 5.93
CA CYS A 188 12.38 13.05 6.28
C CYS A 188 13.27 13.49 7.43
N GLN A 189 14.36 12.75 7.65
CA GLN A 189 15.46 13.22 8.49
C GLN A 189 16.08 14.45 7.81
N ASN A 190 15.67 15.66 8.25
CA ASN A 190 16.46 16.92 8.30
C ASN A 190 15.62 18.22 8.40
N LEU A 191 14.28 18.19 8.45
CA LEU A 191 13.49 19.45 8.47
C LEU A 191 13.25 20.05 9.87
N LEU A 192 13.34 19.27 10.95
CA LEU A 192 13.12 19.77 12.32
C LEU A 192 14.41 20.22 13.05
N LYS A 193 15.60 19.82 12.60
CA LYS A 193 16.88 20.16 13.26
C LYS A 193 17.42 21.56 12.91
N ARG A 194 16.81 22.31 11.97
CA ARG A 194 17.28 23.64 11.57
C ARG A 194 16.80 24.81 12.43
N LYS A 195 15.87 24.61 13.39
CA LYS A 195 15.36 25.71 14.23
C LYS A 195 16.10 25.93 15.56
N HIS A 196 16.96 25.00 16.01
CA HIS A 196 17.68 25.14 17.28
C HIS A 196 19.19 25.39 17.17
N SER A 197 19.80 25.38 15.97
CA SER A 197 21.20 25.76 15.79
C SER A 197 21.34 27.21 15.29
N LYS A 198 20.89 28.15 16.13
CA LYS A 198 21.32 29.55 16.08
C LYS A 198 21.75 29.95 17.49
N LYS A 199 22.90 29.46 17.95
CA LYS A 199 23.77 30.15 18.92
C LYS A 199 25.10 29.42 19.08
N SER A 200 26.19 30.19 18.94
CA SER A 200 27.61 29.84 19.06
C SER A 200 28.10 28.85 17.99
N GLY A 201 29.16 29.10 17.23
CA GLY A 201 30.35 29.88 17.49
C GLY A 201 31.53 28.97 17.14
N SER A 202 32.41 29.43 16.25
CA SER A 202 33.68 28.78 15.86
C SER A 202 33.58 27.58 14.91
N ALA A 203 33.36 27.89 13.64
CA ALA A 203 33.79 27.07 12.52
C ALA A 203 35.32 27.18 12.38
N GLU A 204 36.09 26.58 13.30
CA GLU A 204 37.53 26.46 13.15
C GLU A 204 38.10 25.43 14.13
N LYS A 205 38.17 24.17 13.68
CA LYS A 205 39.12 23.11 14.11
C LYS A 205 38.56 21.77 13.64
N LEU A 206 38.95 21.35 12.45
CA LEU A 206 39.13 19.94 12.05
C LEU A 206 39.83 19.87 10.69
N LEU A 207 40.91 20.64 10.55
CA LEU A 207 41.93 20.44 9.52
C LEU A 207 43.27 20.67 10.19
N LYS A 208 43.91 19.56 10.60
CA LYS A 208 45.35 19.34 10.79
C LYS A 208 45.54 18.21 11.79
N ASN A 209 45.94 17.04 11.28
CA ASN A 209 47.02 16.22 11.81
C ASN A 209 47.10 14.90 11.03
N LYS A 210 47.75 14.95 9.87
CA LYS A 210 48.45 13.82 9.27
C LYS A 210 49.72 14.38 8.62
N LYS A 211 50.87 14.17 9.27
CA LYS A 211 52.21 13.98 8.66
C LYS A 211 53.32 14.02 9.71
N SER A 212 53.86 12.85 10.03
CA SER A 212 55.25 12.50 10.42
C SER A 212 55.17 11.10 11.05
N ALA A 213 55.91 10.03 10.70
CA ALA A 213 57.15 9.79 9.95
C ALA A 213 57.04 8.35 9.34
N PHE A 214 57.58 7.99 8.17
CA PHE A 214 58.97 7.49 7.89
C PHE A 214 59.38 6.41 8.93
N GLU A 215 59.69 5.14 8.63
CA GLU A 215 60.36 4.51 7.48
C GLU A 215 60.23 2.94 7.55
N GLN A 216 60.52 2.28 6.43
CA GLN A 216 60.91 0.84 6.23
C GLN A 216 59.85 -0.29 6.23
N VAL A 217 59.41 -0.63 5.00
CA VAL A 217 59.48 -1.95 4.30
C VAL A 217 59.77 -3.17 5.21
N GLU A 218 58.90 -4.19 5.34
CA GLU A 218 58.61 -5.25 4.35
C GLU A 218 57.20 -5.86 4.50
N ASP A 219 56.70 -6.31 3.34
CA ASP A 219 55.70 -7.35 3.04
C ASP A 219 54.25 -7.32 3.56
N GLY A 220 53.33 -7.42 2.59
CA GLY A 220 52.04 -8.09 2.79
C GLY A 220 50.79 -7.23 2.60
N VAL A 221 50.27 -7.22 1.37
CA VAL A 221 49.01 -6.62 0.89
C VAL A 221 47.77 -6.97 1.74
N GLY A 222 46.87 -5.98 1.96
CA GLY A 222 45.49 -6.28 2.39
C GLY A 222 44.60 -5.06 2.66
N PHE A 223 43.90 -4.56 1.64
CA PHE A 223 42.76 -3.64 1.77
C PHE A 223 41.54 -4.38 2.36
N GLU A 224 40.91 -3.85 3.42
CA GLU A 224 39.52 -4.19 3.74
C GLU A 224 38.64 -2.94 3.85
N LYS A 225 37.83 -2.75 2.81
CA LYS A 225 36.59 -1.96 2.83
C LYS A 225 35.43 -2.90 3.15
N ASN A 226 34.54 -2.41 4.02
CA ASN A 226 33.09 -2.58 4.01
C ASN A 226 32.53 -4.01 3.91
N LYS A 227 32.29 -4.63 5.08
CA LYS A 227 31.41 -5.80 5.20
C LYS A 227 29.93 -5.36 5.26
N LYS A 228 29.25 -5.42 4.11
CA LYS A 228 27.82 -5.75 4.05
C LYS A 228 27.66 -7.18 4.55
N ARG A 229 26.75 -7.41 5.50
CA ARG A 229 26.37 -8.75 5.95
C ARG A 229 25.20 -9.22 5.09
N ASP A 230 25.50 -10.00 4.07
CA ASP A 230 24.53 -10.83 3.36
C ASP A 230 24.34 -12.17 4.09
N VAL A 231 23.08 -12.60 4.12
CA VAL A 231 22.60 -13.87 4.66
C VAL A 231 22.68 -14.91 3.54
N ARG A 232 23.67 -15.81 3.58
CA ARG A 232 23.62 -17.15 2.97
C ARG A 232 24.89 -17.95 3.28
N ASN A 233 24.83 -18.78 4.31
CA ASN A 233 25.19 -20.20 4.22
C ASN A 233 25.12 -20.84 5.61
N TRP A 234 24.01 -21.54 5.82
CA TRP A 234 23.97 -22.74 6.64
C TRP A 234 24.80 -23.84 5.96
N TYR A 235 25.47 -24.65 6.78
CA TYR A 235 26.24 -25.86 6.48
C TYR A 235 27.68 -25.70 5.93
N ARG A 236 28.63 -25.57 6.87
CA ARG A 236 29.89 -26.37 6.89
C ARG A 236 30.71 -26.10 8.16
N GLY A 237 31.01 -27.18 8.89
CA GLY A 237 32.37 -27.41 9.40
C GLY A 237 32.69 -27.04 10.86
N ASN A 238 32.77 -28.12 11.66
CA ASN A 238 33.79 -28.45 12.67
C ASN A 238 33.93 -27.68 13.98
N GLU A 239 33.57 -28.41 15.05
CA GLU A 239 34.50 -28.95 16.07
C GLU A 239 35.74 -28.10 16.40
N LYS A 240 35.74 -27.51 17.61
CA LYS A 240 36.75 -27.82 18.64
C LYS A 240 36.59 -27.00 19.94
N TYR A 241 36.72 -27.72 21.06
CA TYR A 241 36.94 -27.30 22.46
C TYR A 241 35.72 -26.73 23.20
N ARG A 242 35.36 -27.14 24.44
CA ARG A 242 36.18 -27.65 25.55
C ARG A 242 35.25 -28.33 26.58
N GLU A 243 35.54 -29.59 26.92
CA GLU A 243 34.91 -30.31 28.03
C GLU A 243 35.28 -29.66 29.38
N GLU A 244 34.29 -29.27 30.17
CA GLU A 244 34.44 -29.13 31.62
C GLU A 244 33.69 -30.27 32.29
N ARG A 245 34.48 -31.20 32.84
CA ARG A 245 34.02 -32.36 33.59
C ARG A 245 33.77 -31.91 35.03
N PHE A 246 32.50 -31.76 35.42
CA PHE A 246 32.11 -31.63 36.82
C PHE A 246 31.74 -33.02 37.38
N GLU A 247 32.53 -33.50 38.33
CA GLU A 247 32.25 -34.73 39.07
C GLU A 247 31.16 -34.48 40.12
N VAL A 248 30.05 -35.21 40.04
CA VAL A 248 29.00 -35.21 41.07
C VAL A 248 29.39 -36.23 42.14
N ARG A 249 29.82 -35.73 43.31
CA ARG A 249 29.90 -36.51 44.54
C ARG A 249 28.49 -36.83 45.03
N ASN A 250 28.21 -38.12 45.16
CA ASN A 250 27.00 -38.63 45.76
C ASN A 250 27.07 -38.43 47.29
N SER A 251 26.27 -37.52 47.83
CA SER A 251 25.99 -37.44 49.26
C SER A 251 24.49 -37.59 49.48
N ASN A 252 24.12 -38.71 50.09
CA ASN A 252 22.81 -38.92 50.70
C ASN A 252 22.53 -37.77 51.69
N THR A 253 21.64 -36.86 51.33
CA THR A 253 20.91 -36.06 52.31
C THR A 253 19.53 -35.76 51.76
N ARG A 254 18.58 -36.49 52.33
CA ARG A 254 17.14 -36.31 52.36
C ARG A 254 16.77 -34.82 52.48
N GLY A 255 16.22 -34.27 51.40
CA GLY A 255 15.40 -33.08 51.41
C GLY A 255 14.10 -33.45 50.72
N ASP A 256 13.02 -33.53 51.49
CA ASP A 256 11.68 -33.82 50.96
C ASP A 256 11.29 -32.67 50.00
N ILE A 257 11.20 -32.96 48.71
CA ILE A 257 10.48 -32.10 47.77
C ILE A 257 8.99 -32.33 48.08
N PRO A 258 8.19 -31.29 48.37
CA PRO A 258 6.75 -31.48 48.48
C PRO A 258 6.26 -31.96 47.11
N ILE A 259 5.83 -33.22 47.05
CA ILE A 259 5.07 -33.74 45.91
C ILE A 259 3.73 -32.99 45.95
N LEU A 260 3.63 -31.93 45.16
CA LEU A 260 2.37 -31.28 44.86
C LEU A 260 1.60 -32.21 43.89
N HIS A 261 0.97 -33.25 44.42
CA HIS A 261 -0.10 -33.95 43.71
C HIS A 261 -1.39 -33.17 43.89
N GLY A 262 -2.08 -32.90 42.78
CA GLY A 262 -3.47 -32.45 42.86
C GLY A 262 -4.04 -31.97 41.53
N ASP A 263 -3.53 -30.86 40.98
CA ASP A 263 -4.36 -30.05 40.08
C ASP A 263 -3.71 -29.69 38.74
N CYS A 264 -2.45 -30.04 38.48
CA CYS A 264 -1.80 -29.69 37.20
C CYS A 264 -2.07 -30.69 36.07
N ASP A 265 -2.16 -31.99 36.38
CA ASP A 265 -2.33 -33.04 35.36
C ASP A 265 -3.78 -33.12 34.85
N GLU A 266 -4.77 -32.91 35.73
CA GLU A 266 -6.20 -32.85 35.39
C GLU A 266 -6.50 -31.64 34.49
N ASN A 267 -5.99 -30.46 34.86
CA ASN A 267 -6.17 -29.24 34.07
C ASN A 267 -5.43 -29.29 32.73
N LEU A 268 -4.26 -29.94 32.68
CA LEU A 268 -3.51 -30.17 31.44
C LEU A 268 -4.24 -31.19 30.54
N ALA A 269 -4.74 -32.29 31.10
CA ALA A 269 -5.51 -33.29 30.36
C ALA A 269 -6.81 -32.69 29.79
N LYS A 270 -7.48 -31.82 30.56
CA LYS A 270 -8.67 -31.09 30.10
C LYS A 270 -8.33 -30.15 28.94
N SER A 271 -7.26 -29.37 29.07
CA SER A 271 -6.80 -28.45 28.02
C SER A 271 -6.40 -29.18 26.72
N LEU A 272 -5.76 -30.34 26.84
CA LEU A 272 -5.40 -31.17 25.69
C LEU A 272 -6.63 -31.78 25.01
N ASN A 273 -7.61 -32.23 25.78
CA ASN A 273 -8.88 -32.74 25.23
C ASN A 273 -9.68 -31.63 24.53
N GLU A 274 -9.70 -30.42 25.07
CA GLU A 274 -10.30 -29.24 24.42
C GLU A 274 -9.58 -28.90 23.10
N LEU A 275 -8.25 -28.94 23.08
CA LEU A 275 -7.47 -28.72 21.86
C LEU A 275 -7.74 -29.80 20.80
N ILE A 276 -7.83 -31.07 21.20
CA ILE A 276 -8.16 -32.18 20.28
C ILE A 276 -9.56 -32.00 19.70
N ALA A 277 -10.53 -31.53 20.50
CA ALA A 277 -11.88 -31.22 20.02
C ALA A 277 -11.86 -30.11 18.97
N MET A 278 -11.16 -29.00 19.25
CA MET A 278 -11.00 -27.89 18.30
C MET A 278 -10.29 -28.32 17.01
N VAL A 279 -9.24 -29.14 17.09
CA VAL A 279 -8.51 -29.62 15.91
C VAL A 279 -9.39 -30.54 15.04
N ARG A 280 -10.24 -31.37 15.66
CA ARG A 280 -11.22 -32.19 14.92
C ARG A 280 -12.26 -31.32 14.21
N GLU A 281 -12.75 -30.28 14.87
CA GLU A 281 -13.69 -29.32 14.28
C GLU A 281 -13.06 -28.58 13.09
N LEU A 282 -11.84 -28.06 13.25
CA LEU A 282 -11.09 -27.42 12.17
C LEU A 282 -10.84 -28.38 10.99
N ARG A 283 -10.58 -29.67 11.26
CA ARG A 283 -10.38 -30.67 10.21
C ARG A 283 -11.65 -30.87 9.37
N GLU A 284 -12.82 -30.87 10.01
CA GLU A 284 -14.11 -30.96 9.29
C GLU A 284 -14.41 -29.67 8.52
N GLU A 285 -14.07 -28.50 9.05
CA GLU A 285 -14.21 -27.22 8.35
C GLU A 285 -13.31 -27.15 7.10
N VAL A 286 -12.04 -27.55 7.22
CA VAL A 286 -11.09 -27.61 6.10
C VAL A 286 -11.57 -28.59 5.03
N LYS A 287 -12.19 -29.71 5.43
CA LYS A 287 -12.77 -30.67 4.50
C LYS A 287 -13.93 -30.06 3.72
N ARG A 288 -14.86 -29.35 4.39
CA ARG A 288 -15.95 -28.62 3.75
C ARG A 288 -15.45 -27.53 2.79
N GLN A 289 -14.49 -26.72 3.22
CA GLN A 289 -13.88 -25.70 2.35
C GLN A 289 -13.22 -26.30 1.11
N ARG A 290 -12.60 -27.48 1.22
CA ARG A 290 -12.00 -28.17 0.08
C ARG A 290 -13.07 -28.60 -0.94
N GLU A 291 -14.22 -29.08 -0.48
CA GLU A 291 -15.36 -29.46 -1.34
C GLU A 291 -15.95 -28.24 -2.05
N GLU A 292 -16.11 -27.11 -1.36
CA GLU A 292 -16.55 -25.85 -1.96
C GLU A 292 -15.57 -25.32 -3.01
N ILE A 293 -14.27 -25.36 -2.72
CA ILE A 293 -13.21 -24.94 -3.67
C ILE A 293 -13.25 -25.83 -4.92
N GLN A 294 -13.43 -27.14 -4.77
CA GLN A 294 -13.55 -28.06 -5.90
C GLN A 294 -14.80 -27.77 -6.75
N HIS A 295 -15.92 -27.47 -6.10
CA HIS A 295 -17.15 -27.09 -6.79
C HIS A 295 -16.99 -25.78 -7.57
N LEU A 296 -16.41 -24.75 -6.96
CA LEU A 296 -16.11 -23.48 -7.62
C LEU A 296 -15.18 -23.65 -8.81
N ARG A 297 -14.13 -24.48 -8.66
CA ARG A 297 -13.21 -24.79 -9.76
C ARG A 297 -13.93 -25.45 -10.94
N SER A 298 -14.84 -26.39 -10.68
CA SER A 298 -15.66 -27.03 -11.72
C SER A 298 -16.55 -26.03 -12.46
N LEU A 299 -17.15 -25.07 -11.76
CA LEU A 299 -17.97 -24.02 -12.38
C LEU A 299 -17.14 -23.09 -13.28
N ILE A 300 -15.90 -22.79 -12.89
CA ILE A 300 -14.98 -21.98 -13.70
C ILE A 300 -14.50 -22.76 -14.94
N GLU A 301 -14.15 -24.04 -14.78
CA GLU A 301 -13.70 -24.90 -15.88
C GLU A 301 -14.81 -25.13 -16.92
N ASN A 302 -16.08 -25.20 -16.48
CA ASN A 302 -17.24 -25.35 -17.35
C ASN A 302 -17.87 -24.02 -17.79
N CYS A 303 -17.22 -22.89 -17.51
CA CYS A 303 -17.75 -21.58 -17.88
C CYS A 303 -17.63 -21.34 -19.40
N ALA A 304 -18.76 -21.39 -20.11
CA ALA A 304 -18.86 -21.13 -21.55
C ALA A 304 -18.31 -19.75 -21.98
N GLY A 305 -18.21 -18.79 -21.05
CA GLY A 305 -17.63 -17.46 -21.29
C GLY A 305 -16.10 -17.43 -21.22
N CYS A 306 -15.46 -18.38 -20.54
CA CYS A 306 -13.99 -18.40 -20.33
C CYS A 306 -13.24 -19.08 -21.49
N GLN A 307 -13.90 -19.89 -22.31
CA GLN A 307 -13.28 -20.59 -23.46
C GLN A 307 -13.09 -19.70 -24.69
N LYS A 308 -13.79 -18.56 -24.79
CA LYS A 308 -13.61 -17.61 -25.90
C LYS A 308 -12.50 -16.63 -25.54
N SER A 309 -11.23 -16.98 -25.81
CA SER A 309 -10.23 -15.92 -25.99
C SER A 309 -10.66 -15.09 -27.19
N PRO A 310 -10.81 -13.76 -27.10
CA PRO A 310 -10.94 -12.95 -28.30
C PRO A 310 -9.68 -13.20 -29.14
N GLU A 311 -9.85 -13.68 -30.36
CA GLU A 311 -8.78 -13.68 -31.36
C GLU A 311 -8.14 -12.28 -31.35
N PRO A 312 -6.80 -12.17 -31.35
CA PRO A 312 -6.17 -10.87 -31.40
C PRO A 312 -6.62 -10.20 -32.69
N LEU A 313 -7.51 -9.21 -32.56
CA LEU A 313 -7.88 -8.31 -33.64
C LEU A 313 -6.56 -7.75 -34.16
N ARG A 314 -6.13 -8.22 -35.34
CA ARG A 314 -4.96 -7.69 -36.02
C ARG A 314 -5.30 -6.24 -36.34
N ASP A 315 -4.74 -5.32 -35.56
CA ASP A 315 -4.82 -3.90 -35.86
C ASP A 315 -4.30 -3.71 -37.29
N SER A 316 -5.11 -3.13 -38.17
CA SER A 316 -4.72 -2.76 -39.53
C SER A 316 -4.65 -1.24 -39.64
N CYS A 317 -3.84 -0.72 -40.56
CA CYS A 317 -3.70 0.71 -40.83
C CYS A 317 -5.04 1.39 -41.14
N GLN A 318 -6.02 0.64 -41.67
CA GLN A 318 -7.36 1.16 -41.98
C GLN A 318 -8.29 1.18 -40.76
N GLN A 319 -8.17 0.21 -39.85
CA GLN A 319 -9.04 0.10 -38.68
C GLN A 319 -8.55 1.00 -37.53
N HIS A 320 -7.24 1.05 -37.30
CA HIS A 320 -6.61 1.83 -36.24
C HIS A 320 -5.16 2.16 -36.62
N ASN A 321 -4.90 3.35 -37.15
CA ASN A 321 -3.56 3.79 -37.53
C ASN A 321 -2.77 4.29 -36.28
N PRO A 322 -1.73 3.57 -35.82
CA PRO A 322 -0.94 3.96 -34.65
C PRO A 322 0.22 4.92 -35.00
N CYS A 323 0.39 5.29 -36.27
CA CYS A 323 1.51 6.13 -36.70
C CYS A 323 1.32 7.61 -36.36
N PHE A 324 2.43 8.32 -36.21
CA PHE A 324 2.42 9.76 -35.96
C PHE A 324 1.69 10.53 -37.08
N PRO A 325 0.94 11.60 -36.77
CA PRO A 325 0.19 12.35 -37.78
C PRO A 325 1.07 12.77 -38.97
N GLY A 326 0.66 12.38 -40.18
CA GLY A 326 1.40 12.66 -41.42
C GLY A 326 2.47 11.63 -41.79
N VAL A 327 2.66 10.57 -41.00
CA VAL A 327 3.53 9.43 -41.33
C VAL A 327 2.73 8.34 -42.04
N HIS A 328 3.30 7.77 -43.11
CA HIS A 328 2.69 6.67 -43.84
C HIS A 328 2.67 5.37 -43.02
N CYS A 329 1.52 4.68 -43.04
CA CYS A 329 1.28 3.40 -42.35
C CYS A 329 1.29 2.25 -43.38
N TYR A 330 1.96 1.15 -43.05
CA TYR A 330 2.06 -0.06 -43.86
C TYR A 330 1.59 -1.29 -43.09
N ASP A 331 0.66 -2.04 -43.66
CA ASP A 331 0.23 -3.33 -43.12
C ASP A 331 1.22 -4.44 -43.55
N THR A 332 1.82 -5.13 -42.58
CA THR A 332 2.74 -6.26 -42.83
C THR A 332 2.22 -7.55 -42.20
N GLN A 333 2.70 -8.71 -42.65
CA GLN A 333 2.26 -10.01 -42.12
C GLN A 333 2.50 -10.16 -40.60
N THR A 334 3.49 -9.43 -40.08
CA THR A 334 3.86 -9.37 -38.65
C THR A 334 3.15 -8.25 -37.87
N GLY A 335 2.35 -7.41 -38.52
CA GLY A 335 1.59 -6.31 -37.90
C GLY A 335 1.75 -4.97 -38.63
N VAL A 336 1.31 -3.89 -37.99
CA VAL A 336 1.40 -2.52 -38.54
C VAL A 336 2.83 -1.97 -38.41
N ARG A 337 3.32 -1.31 -39.45
CA ARG A 337 4.63 -0.65 -39.51
C ARG A 337 4.50 0.79 -39.97
N CYS A 338 5.14 1.72 -39.28
CA CYS A 338 5.14 3.15 -39.61
C CYS A 338 6.41 3.55 -40.38
N GLY A 339 6.26 4.54 -41.27
CA GLY A 339 7.38 5.16 -42.00
C GLY A 339 8.22 6.12 -41.15
N HIS A 340 9.13 6.86 -41.81
CA HIS A 340 9.99 7.84 -41.13
C HIS A 340 9.22 9.06 -40.63
N CYS A 341 9.72 9.69 -39.56
CA CYS A 341 9.15 10.92 -39.03
C CYS A 341 9.22 12.09 -40.03
N PRO A 342 8.27 13.02 -40.00
CA PRO A 342 8.27 14.21 -40.85
C PRO A 342 9.49 15.12 -40.58
N ARG A 343 9.79 16.02 -41.52
CA ARG A 343 10.95 16.92 -41.42
C ARG A 343 10.92 17.73 -40.11
N GLY A 344 12.06 17.78 -39.43
CA GLY A 344 12.18 18.45 -38.12
C GLY A 344 11.73 17.58 -36.94
N TYR A 345 11.30 16.34 -37.16
CA TYR A 345 11.02 15.37 -36.11
C TYR A 345 11.90 14.13 -36.24
N VAL A 346 12.25 13.53 -35.10
CA VAL A 346 13.09 12.33 -35.00
C VAL A 346 12.38 11.30 -34.13
N GLY A 347 12.40 10.03 -34.55
CA GLY A 347 11.72 8.94 -33.85
C GLY A 347 11.56 7.69 -34.71
N ASP A 348 10.71 6.78 -34.24
CA ASP A 348 10.42 5.45 -34.81
C ASP A 348 9.16 5.41 -35.70
N GLY A 349 8.64 6.58 -36.09
CA GLY A 349 7.42 6.71 -36.90
C GLY A 349 6.10 6.62 -36.12
N ILE A 350 6.14 6.06 -34.90
CA ILE A 350 5.03 6.06 -33.93
C ILE A 350 5.19 7.23 -32.96
N ASN A 351 6.39 7.39 -32.40
CA ASN A 351 6.74 8.42 -31.43
C ASN A 351 7.75 9.41 -32.03
N CYS A 352 7.26 10.33 -32.85
CA CYS A 352 8.08 11.40 -33.42
C CYS A 352 8.15 12.60 -32.44
N LYS A 353 9.37 13.06 -32.13
CA LYS A 353 9.63 14.25 -31.28
C LYS A 353 10.38 15.32 -32.08
N PRO A 354 10.21 16.61 -31.78
CA PRO A 354 11.00 17.66 -32.44
C PRO A 354 12.50 17.36 -32.33
N GLY A 355 13.19 17.40 -33.48
CA GLY A 355 14.62 17.16 -33.57
C GLY A 355 15.37 18.34 -32.96
N VAL A 356 16.24 18.06 -31.99
CA VAL A 356 17.07 19.07 -31.35
C VAL A 356 18.03 19.65 -32.41
N THR A 357 17.89 20.94 -32.68
CA THR A 357 18.79 21.62 -33.62
C THR A 357 20.03 22.15 -32.89
N CYS A 358 21.12 22.40 -33.62
CA CYS A 358 22.34 22.99 -33.04
C CYS A 358 22.09 24.36 -32.39
N ALA A 359 21.01 25.07 -32.76
CA ALA A 359 20.60 26.33 -32.14
C ALA A 359 20.05 26.15 -30.71
N GLU A 360 19.45 25.00 -30.40
CA GLU A 360 18.88 24.69 -29.08
C GLU A 360 19.93 24.12 -28.11
N ARG A 361 21.06 23.62 -28.62
CA ARG A 361 22.21 23.14 -27.84
C ARG A 361 23.52 23.57 -28.50
N PRO A 362 23.90 24.85 -28.41
CA PRO A 362 25.22 25.27 -28.85
C PRO A 362 26.28 24.57 -27.99
N CYS A 363 27.23 23.92 -28.64
CA CYS A 363 28.44 23.46 -27.95
C CYS A 363 29.23 24.69 -27.53
N PHE A 364 29.39 24.91 -26.23
CA PHE A 364 30.31 25.92 -25.73
C PHE A 364 31.74 25.47 -26.04
N SER A 365 32.43 26.25 -26.88
CA SER A 365 33.87 26.13 -27.13
C SER A 365 34.67 26.63 -25.94
#